data_AF-A0A7S2FAJ9-F1
#
_entry.id   AF-A0A7S2FAJ9-F1
#
_cell.length_a   1.000
_cell.length_b   1.000
_cell.length_c   1.000
_cell.angle_alpha   90.00
_cell.angle_beta   90.00
_cell.angle_gamma   90.00
#
_symmetry.space_group_name_H-M   'P 1'
#
loop_
_entity.id
_entity.type
_entity.pdbx_description
1 polymer ?
#
loop_
_entity_poly.entity_id
_entity_poly.type
_entity_poly.pdbx_seq_one_letter_code
_entity_poly.pdbx_strand_id
1 'polypeptide(L)'
;EKSEKNEKSEEGKEGGGGCAEGSPLLNPYDESTKTPGLFLVGPAVRHAKMSFCFVYKFRQRFGIVANAIAEGLGYDTEEPVEECRNMNMFLDDFSCCQAACGETCSK
;
A
#
# COMPACT_ATOMS: atom_id res chain seq x y z
N GLU A 1 -41.35 10.70 -4.95
CA GLU A 1 -40.50 9.99 -5.93
C GLU A 1 -39.05 10.37 -5.70
N LYS A 2 -38.26 9.48 -5.11
CA LYS A 2 -37.49 8.40 -5.74
C LYS A 2 -36.22 8.94 -6.42
N SER A 3 -35.17 8.92 -5.61
CA SER A 3 -33.77 8.87 -6.00
C SER A 3 -33.49 7.58 -6.79
N GLU A 4 -32.87 7.69 -7.97
CA GLU A 4 -32.24 6.58 -8.70
C GLU A 4 -30.89 7.10 -9.21
N LYS A 5 -29.81 6.78 -8.51
CA LYS A 5 -28.85 5.69 -8.82
C LYS A 5 -28.24 5.79 -10.21
N ASN A 6 -26.92 5.99 -10.26
CA ASN A 6 -26.09 5.11 -11.08
C ASN A 6 -24.68 5.01 -10.48
N GLU A 7 -24.49 3.97 -9.66
CA GLU A 7 -23.18 3.40 -9.34
C GLU A 7 -22.63 2.80 -10.63
N LYS A 8 -21.52 3.34 -11.14
CA LYS A 8 -20.75 2.66 -12.18
C LYS A 8 -19.62 1.89 -11.49
N SER A 9 -19.89 0.62 -11.25
CA SER A 9 -18.91 -0.43 -11.01
C SER A 9 -17.90 -0.43 -12.15
N GLU A 10 -16.65 -0.07 -11.87
CA GLU A 10 -15.55 -0.29 -12.82
C GLU A 10 -15.10 -1.74 -12.68
N GLU A 11 -15.50 -2.52 -13.68
CA GLU A 11 -15.08 -3.88 -13.95
C GLU A 11 -13.55 -3.97 -13.97
N GLY A 12 -13.04 -4.93 -13.19
CA GLY A 12 -11.65 -5.34 -13.23
C GLY A 12 -11.26 -5.79 -14.63
N LYS A 13 -10.54 -4.92 -15.32
CA LYS A 13 -9.93 -5.23 -16.62
C LYS A 13 -8.71 -6.11 -16.37
N GLU A 14 -8.84 -7.41 -16.65
CA GLU A 14 -7.73 -8.34 -16.80
C GLU A 14 -6.76 -7.78 -17.86
N GLY A 15 -5.60 -7.31 -17.40
CA GLY A 15 -4.57 -6.70 -18.22
C GLY A 15 -3.22 -7.32 -17.90
N GLY A 16 -2.75 -8.16 -18.83
CA GLY A 16 -1.36 -8.56 -19.10
C GLY A 16 -0.44 -8.72 -17.89
N GLY A 17 -0.10 -9.97 -17.56
CA GLY A 17 0.86 -10.34 -16.52
C GLY A 17 2.24 -9.70 -16.68
N GLY A 18 2.42 -8.53 -16.07
CA GLY A 18 3.74 -7.99 -15.74
C GLY A 18 4.26 -8.60 -14.43
N CYS A 19 5.43 -8.16 -13.96
CA CYS A 19 6.09 -8.62 -12.72
C CYS A 19 5.26 -8.53 -11.40
N ALA A 20 4.01 -8.08 -11.46
CA ALA A 20 3.06 -8.04 -10.35
C ALA A 20 2.05 -9.21 -10.38
N GLU A 21 2.01 -10.01 -11.46
CA GLU A 21 1.11 -11.16 -11.56
C GLU A 21 1.39 -12.17 -10.43
N GLY A 22 0.35 -12.51 -9.67
CA GLY A 22 0.46 -13.40 -8.50
C GLY A 22 0.90 -12.72 -7.19
N SER A 23 1.16 -11.41 -7.18
CA SER A 23 1.45 -10.70 -5.92
C SER A 23 0.20 -10.60 -5.03
N PRO A 24 0.33 -10.67 -3.69
CA PRO A 24 -0.81 -10.47 -2.79
C PRO A 24 -1.43 -9.08 -2.98
N LEU A 25 -2.77 -9.04 -3.03
CA LEU A 25 -3.51 -7.78 -2.99
C LEU A 25 -3.59 -7.29 -1.55
N LEU A 26 -3.00 -6.12 -1.31
CA LEU A 26 -2.95 -5.47 0.00
C LEU A 26 -3.78 -4.19 0.02
N ASN A 27 -4.29 -3.82 1.19
CA ASN A 27 -4.89 -2.51 1.41
C ASN A 27 -3.79 -1.42 1.58
N PRO A 28 -4.14 -0.13 1.70
CA PRO A 28 -3.17 0.95 1.88
C PRO A 28 -2.28 0.83 3.13
N TYR A 29 -2.57 -0.08 4.05
CA TYR A 29 -1.81 -0.33 5.28
C TYR A 29 -0.91 -1.57 5.20
N ASP A 30 -0.74 -2.14 4.00
CA ASP A 30 -0.03 -3.40 3.74
C ASP A 30 -0.68 -4.64 4.39
N GLU A 31 -1.98 -4.55 4.70
CA GLU A 31 -2.78 -5.65 5.23
C GLU A 31 -3.39 -6.49 4.10
N SER A 32 -3.53 -7.79 4.33
CA SER A 32 -4.23 -8.71 3.45
C SER A 32 -5.69 -8.31 3.26
N THR A 33 -6.12 -8.24 2.00
CA THR A 33 -7.54 -8.04 1.64
C THR A 33 -8.44 -9.26 1.92
N LYS A 34 -7.85 -10.40 2.32
CA LYS A 34 -8.58 -11.67 2.59
C LYS A 34 -8.55 -12.10 4.05
N THR A 35 -7.54 -11.66 4.81
CA THR A 35 -7.31 -12.11 6.19
C THR A 35 -7.01 -10.89 7.06
N PRO A 36 -7.99 -10.39 7.84
CA PRO A 36 -7.77 -9.28 8.75
C PRO A 36 -6.65 -9.58 9.77
N GLY A 37 -5.83 -8.59 10.08
CA GLY A 37 -4.69 -8.71 10.98
C GLY A 37 -3.45 -9.41 10.39
N LEU A 38 -3.49 -9.81 9.10
CA LEU A 38 -2.32 -10.35 8.40
C LEU A 38 -1.68 -9.26 7.54
N PHE A 39 -0.41 -8.96 7.81
CA PHE A 39 0.33 -7.89 7.12
C PHE A 39 1.52 -8.46 6.32
N LEU A 40 1.88 -7.78 5.23
CA LEU A 40 3.07 -8.07 4.45
C LEU A 40 4.05 -6.90 4.53
N VAL A 41 5.32 -7.18 4.84
CA VAL A 41 6.37 -6.15 4.92
C VAL A 41 7.59 -6.50 4.08
N GLY A 42 8.38 -5.48 3.74
CA GLY A 42 9.67 -5.65 3.08
C GLY A 42 9.61 -5.61 1.55
N PRO A 43 10.65 -6.10 0.85
CA PRO A 43 10.84 -5.90 -0.59
C PRO A 43 9.83 -6.64 -1.47
N ALA A 44 8.98 -7.49 -0.89
CA ALA A 44 7.90 -8.18 -1.58
C ALA A 44 6.61 -7.35 -1.70
N VAL A 45 6.48 -6.25 -0.95
CA VAL A 45 5.30 -5.36 -1.01
C VAL A 45 5.19 -4.73 -2.40
N ARG A 46 3.97 -4.70 -2.94
CA ARG A 46 3.63 -4.14 -4.25
C ARG A 46 2.33 -3.36 -4.12
N HIS A 47 2.32 -2.13 -4.64
CA HIS A 47 1.13 -1.28 -4.74
C HIS A 47 0.97 -0.81 -6.17
N ALA A 48 0.00 -1.36 -6.92
CA ALA A 48 -0.21 -1.06 -8.34
C ALA A 48 1.10 -1.04 -9.17
N LYS A 49 1.52 0.13 -9.68
CA LYS A 49 2.76 0.31 -10.46
C LYS A 49 4.02 0.54 -9.59
N MET A 50 3.89 0.48 -8.27
CA MET A 50 4.96 0.79 -7.33
C MET A 50 5.57 -0.49 -6.75
N SER A 51 6.88 -0.63 -6.94
CA SER A 51 7.68 -1.67 -6.29
C SER A 51 8.57 -1.06 -5.20
N PHE A 52 8.57 -1.67 -4.02
CA PHE A 52 9.45 -1.30 -2.91
C PHE A 52 10.75 -2.11 -2.93
N CYS A 53 11.38 -2.27 -4.10
CA CYS A 53 12.59 -3.08 -4.26
C CYS A 53 13.85 -2.48 -3.61
N PHE A 54 13.82 -1.19 -3.26
CA PHE A 54 14.91 -0.52 -2.57
C PHE A 54 14.67 -0.46 -1.06
N VAL A 55 15.72 -0.75 -0.29
CA VAL A 55 15.73 -0.72 1.19
C VAL A 55 15.19 0.59 1.75
N TYR A 56 15.53 1.73 1.14
CA TYR A 56 15.06 3.02 1.62
C TYR A 56 13.57 3.26 1.34
N LYS A 57 12.94 2.49 0.44
CA LYS A 57 11.49 2.59 0.15
C LYS A 57 10.69 1.67 1.07
N PHE A 58 11.01 0.37 1.12
CA PHE A 58 10.20 -0.56 1.91
C PHE A 58 10.29 -0.29 3.42
N ARG A 59 11.40 0.26 3.91
CA ARG A 59 11.52 0.57 5.35
C ARG A 59 10.53 1.64 5.81
N GLN A 60 10.12 2.55 4.92
CA GLN A 60 9.17 3.62 5.25
C GLN A 60 7.74 3.10 5.44
N ARG A 61 7.52 1.83 5.10
CA ARG A 61 6.24 1.14 5.30
C ARG A 61 6.14 0.44 6.65
N PHE A 62 7.25 0.28 7.38
CA PHE A 62 7.22 -0.33 8.71
C PHE A 62 6.38 0.50 9.69
N GLY A 63 6.48 1.83 9.64
CA GLY A 63 5.64 2.71 10.45
C GLY A 63 4.14 2.57 10.14
N ILE A 64 3.79 2.31 8.88
CA ILE A 64 2.39 2.12 8.44
C ILE A 64 1.78 0.87 9.08
N VAL A 65 2.50 -0.26 8.99
CA VAL A 65 2.05 -1.54 9.57
C VAL A 65 2.01 -1.47 11.10
N ALA A 66 3.03 -0.87 11.72
CA ALA A 66 3.05 -0.67 13.16
C ALA A 66 1.87 0.17 13.66
N ASN A 67 1.54 1.26 12.94
CA ASN A 67 0.39 2.10 13.25
C ASN A 67 -0.92 1.32 13.16
N ALA A 68 -1.16 0.60 12.06
CA ALA A 68 -2.38 -0.17 11.86
C ALA A 68 -2.59 -1.24 12.94
N ILE A 69 -1.51 -1.92 13.37
CA ILE A 69 -1.56 -2.90 14.46
C ILE A 69 -1.88 -2.20 15.79
N ALA A 70 -1.20 -1.10 16.11
CA ALA A 70 -1.37 -0.40 17.38
C ALA A 70 -2.77 0.23 17.52
N GLU A 71 -3.26 0.91 16.49
CA GLU A 71 -4.64 1.43 16.44
C GLU A 71 -5.67 0.30 16.57
N GLY A 72 -5.45 -0.83 15.87
CA GLY A 72 -6.30 -2.00 15.97
C GLY A 72 -6.34 -2.64 17.36
N LEU A 73 -5.30 -2.44 18.17
CA LEU A 73 -5.22 -2.84 19.58
C LEU A 73 -5.75 -1.76 20.54
N GLY A 74 -6.15 -0.59 20.04
CA GLY A 74 -6.68 0.52 20.83
C GLY A 74 -5.60 1.38 21.50
N TYR A 75 -4.36 1.36 21.00
CA TYR A 75 -3.31 2.27 21.45
C TYR A 75 -3.37 3.60 20.68
N ASP A 76 -3.01 4.68 21.36
CA ASP A 76 -2.75 5.98 20.74
C ASP A 76 -1.38 5.96 20.04
N THR A 77 -1.34 6.52 18.84
CA THR A 77 -0.19 6.46 17.94
C THR A 77 0.21 7.82 17.36
N GLU A 78 -0.46 8.92 17.74
CA GLU A 78 -0.20 10.25 17.18
C GLU A 78 1.29 10.65 17.27
N GLU A 79 1.86 10.63 18.48
CA GLU A 79 3.27 10.98 18.71
C GLU A 79 4.26 10.02 17.98
N PRO A 80 4.15 8.68 18.11
CA PRO A 80 5.00 7.75 17.35
C PRO A 80 4.94 7.92 15.82
N VAL A 81 3.76 8.25 15.28
CA VAL A 81 3.58 8.50 13.84
C VAL A 81 4.33 9.76 13.43
N GLU A 82 4.23 10.84 14.21
CA GLU A 82 4.98 12.08 13.94
C GLU A 82 6.50 11.86 13.97
N GLU A 83 7.00 11.10 14.94
CA GLU A 83 8.42 10.72 14.99
C GLU A 83 8.85 9.94 13.74
N CYS A 84 8.04 8.97 13.31
CA CYS A 84 8.31 8.22 12.09
C CYS A 84 8.32 9.11 10.85
N ARG A 85 7.43 10.11 10.76
CA ARG A 85 7.44 11.10 9.67
C ARG A 85 8.72 11.95 9.69
N ASN A 86 9.15 12.42 10.86
CA ASN A 86 10.37 13.21 11.02
C ASN A 86 11.64 12.44 10.62
N MET A 87 11.61 11.10 10.72
CA MET A 87 12.70 10.21 10.29
C MET A 87 12.62 9.75 8.83
N ASN A 88 11.64 10.23 8.05
CA ASN A 88 11.32 9.71 6.71
C ASN A 88 11.03 8.19 6.71
N MET A 89 10.35 7.71 7.76
CA MET A 89 10.02 6.30 8.01
C MET A 89 8.52 6.00 7.97
N PHE A 90 7.71 6.95 7.47
CA PHE A 90 6.26 6.83 7.35
C PHE A 90 5.80 7.30 5.97
N LEU A 91 5.63 6.37 5.04
CA LEU A 91 5.20 6.64 3.66
C LEU A 91 3.76 6.18 3.46
N ASP A 92 2.82 7.09 3.66
CA ASP A 92 1.37 6.88 3.48
C ASP A 92 0.82 7.53 2.20
N ASP A 93 1.53 8.50 1.63
CA ASP A 93 1.20 9.11 0.35
C ASP A 93 2.08 8.59 -0.80
N PHE A 94 1.43 8.05 -1.83
CA PHE A 94 2.05 7.51 -3.03
C PHE A 94 2.12 8.51 -4.20
N SER A 95 1.55 9.72 -4.03
CA SER A 95 1.45 10.73 -5.08
C SER A 95 2.81 11.15 -5.66
N CYS A 96 3.88 11.14 -4.85
CA CYS A 96 5.20 11.60 -5.28
C CYS A 96 6.01 10.55 -6.08
N CYS A 97 5.59 9.29 -6.09
CA CYS A 97 6.42 8.17 -6.53
C CYS A 97 6.20 7.73 -7.99
N GLN A 98 5.42 8.49 -8.78
CA GLN A 98 5.07 8.12 -10.15
C GLN A 98 6.29 8.11 -11.11
N ALA A 99 7.40 8.77 -10.74
CA ALA A 99 8.58 8.93 -11.59
C ALA A 99 9.70 7.88 -11.39
N ALA A 100 9.61 6.99 -10.39
CA ALA A 100 10.76 6.20 -9.94
C ALA A 100 10.73 4.70 -10.30
N CYS A 101 9.76 4.25 -11.10
CA CYS A 101 9.79 2.91 -11.69
C CYS A 101 10.05 3.06 -13.18
N GLY A 102 11.28 2.74 -13.60
CA GLY A 102 11.65 2.74 -15.02
C GLY A 102 10.73 1.83 -15.84
N GLU A 103 10.45 2.25 -17.07
CA GLU A 103 9.60 1.55 -18.05
C GLU A 103 10.24 0.25 -18.58
N THR A 104 10.98 -0.50 -17.77
CA THR A 104 11.74 -1.67 -18.24
C THR A 104 10.97 -2.98 -18.21
N CYS A 105 9.65 -2.97 -18.03
CA CYS A 105 8.83 -4.17 -18.18
C CYS A 105 8.03 -4.10 -19.49
N SER A 106 8.76 -4.07 -20.61
CA SER A 106 8.23 -4.43 -21.92
C SER A 106 8.97 -5.66 -22.41
N LYS A 107 8.20 -6.73 -22.56
CA LYS A 107 8.51 -8.09 -23.07
C LYS A 107 8.78 -9.13 -22.00
#